data_AF-A0A937J3I9-F1
#
_entry.id   AF-A0A937J3I9-F1
#
_cell.length_a   1.000
_cell.length_b   1.000
_cell.length_c   1.000
_cell.angle_alpha   90.00
_cell.angle_beta   90.00
_cell.angle_gamma   90.00
#
_symmetry.space_group_name_H-M   'P 1'
#
loop_
_entity.id
_entity.type
_entity.pdbx_description
1 polymer ?
#
loop_
_entity_poly.entity_id
_entity_poly.type
_entity_poly.pdbx_seq_one_letter_code
_entity_poly.pdbx_strand_id
1 'polypeptide(L)'
;FYVKGLSQISQTGGFFDSFMPTDQTMRDIGEARGAFTTLTELLSRYPKSPYASDARKRLVSLRNRLARAEIHVANYYFTRGAYLAAANRGRYVVENFQQSPAVPDGLATMAQAYYMLDMKELADNSAQVLVANYPDHPALTDEGKFDYERRLLVQEDTILDKLSFGVIKRIKPPAFDSRSTYDRVTREAEIGNENESQTGGKRSIWSKLTFGLLG
;
A
#
# COMPACT_ATOMS: atom_id res chain seq x y z
N PHE A 1 14.06 26.25 -5.95
CA PHE A 1 13.12 25.35 -5.26
C PHE A 1 12.48 24.33 -6.20
N TYR A 2 11.73 24.73 -7.24
CA TYR A 2 11.02 23.79 -8.11
C TYR A 2 11.91 22.76 -8.84
N VAL A 3 12.94 23.20 -9.57
CA VAL A 3 13.87 22.29 -10.28
C VAL A 3 14.61 21.34 -9.32
N LYS A 4 14.95 21.82 -8.12
CA LYS A 4 15.53 20.98 -7.05
C LYS A 4 14.56 19.88 -6.62
N GLY A 5 13.30 20.22 -6.37
CA GLY A 5 12.27 19.24 -6.02
C GLY A 5 12.02 18.22 -7.13
N LEU A 6 12.04 18.65 -8.40
CA LEU A 6 11.94 17.73 -9.55
C LEU A 6 13.12 16.77 -9.64
N SER A 7 14.34 17.26 -9.42
CA SER A 7 15.54 16.41 -9.42
C SER A 7 15.43 15.30 -8.36
N GLN A 8 14.94 15.63 -7.16
CA GLN A 8 14.72 14.65 -6.09
C GLN A 8 13.62 13.64 -6.46
N ILE A 9 12.52 14.08 -7.08
CA ILE A 9 11.47 13.17 -7.58
C ILE A 9 12.00 12.24 -8.67
N SER A 10 12.84 12.73 -9.59
CA SER A 10 13.42 11.90 -10.65
C SER A 10 14.41 10.87 -10.12
N GLN A 11 15.06 11.14 -8.99
CA GLN A 11 15.96 10.19 -8.32
C GLN A 11 15.20 9.06 -7.62
N THR A 12 13.90 9.22 -7.38
CA THR A 12 12.97 8.19 -6.91
C THR A 12 12.57 7.20 -8.02
N GLY A 13 13.01 7.39 -9.27
CA GLY A 13 12.69 6.52 -10.41
C GLY A 13 13.95 5.91 -11.01
N GLY A 14 14.48 4.85 -10.38
CA GLY A 14 15.63 4.11 -10.89
C GLY A 14 15.26 3.19 -12.05
N PHE A 15 15.67 3.53 -13.27
CA PHE A 15 15.48 2.73 -14.50
C PHE A 15 16.22 1.35 -14.50
N PHE A 16 16.86 0.94 -13.38
CA PHE A 16 17.70 -0.26 -13.29
C PHE A 16 17.39 -1.17 -12.07
N ASP A 17 16.16 -1.12 -11.53
CA ASP A 17 15.76 -1.83 -10.30
C ASP A 17 15.60 -3.36 -10.43
N SER A 18 15.68 -3.93 -11.63
CA SER A 18 15.51 -5.38 -11.83
C SER A 18 16.75 -6.24 -11.61
N PHE A 19 17.94 -5.66 -11.40
CA PHE A 19 19.21 -6.42 -11.38
C PHE A 19 19.89 -6.60 -10.01
N MET A 20 19.43 -5.93 -8.94
CA MET A 20 19.95 -6.13 -7.58
C MET A 20 18.84 -6.04 -6.52
N PRO A 21 18.74 -7.02 -5.58
CA PRO A 21 17.82 -6.97 -4.45
C PRO A 21 18.45 -6.16 -3.32
N THR A 22 18.67 -4.88 -3.54
CA THR A 22 18.83 -3.91 -2.45
C THR A 22 17.44 -3.43 -2.04
N ASP A 23 17.23 -3.15 -0.75
CA ASP A 23 15.96 -2.68 -0.19
C ASP A 23 15.66 -1.24 -0.71
N GLN A 24 15.11 -1.17 -1.93
CA GLN A 24 14.79 0.05 -2.69
C GLN A 24 13.81 0.96 -1.91
N THR A 25 12.94 0.36 -1.10
CA THR A 25 11.94 1.07 -0.28
C THR A 25 12.57 2.07 0.68
N MET A 26 13.71 1.76 1.31
CA MET A 26 14.34 2.69 2.26
C MET A 26 15.05 3.87 1.60
N ARG A 27 15.58 3.69 0.38
CA ARG A 27 16.29 4.74 -0.35
C ARG A 27 15.34 5.78 -0.95
N ASP A 28 14.24 5.32 -1.54
CA ASP A 28 13.28 6.17 -2.24
C ASP A 28 12.46 7.07 -1.30
N ILE A 29 12.23 6.65 -0.05
CA ILE A 29 11.51 7.45 0.95
C ILE A 29 12.30 8.71 1.35
N GLY A 30 13.63 8.62 1.44
CA GLY A 30 14.48 9.74 1.81
C GLY A 30 14.40 10.90 0.82
N GLU A 31 14.54 10.59 -0.48
CA GLU A 31 14.42 11.57 -1.55
C GLU A 31 12.99 12.10 -1.70
N ALA A 32 11.98 11.24 -1.54
CA ALA A 32 10.58 11.66 -1.53
C ALA A 32 10.29 12.67 -0.41
N ARG A 33 10.85 12.45 0.79
CA ARG A 33 10.74 13.38 1.92
C ARG A 33 11.47 14.69 1.64
N GLY A 34 12.67 14.62 1.06
CA GLY A 34 13.43 15.80 0.63
C GLY A 34 12.68 16.64 -0.41
N ALA A 35 12.08 15.99 -1.40
CA ALA A 35 11.24 16.64 -2.41
C ALA A 35 9.99 17.28 -1.78
N PHE A 36 9.34 16.59 -0.84
CA PHE A 36 8.18 17.09 -0.13
C PHE A 36 8.50 18.38 0.62
N THR A 37 9.59 18.40 1.38
CA THR A 37 10.05 19.61 2.09
C THR A 37 10.35 20.75 1.12
N THR A 38 11.08 20.47 0.03
CA THR A 38 11.48 21.50 -0.95
C THR A 38 10.29 22.11 -1.68
N LEU A 39 9.30 21.30 -2.08
CA LEU A 39 8.08 21.80 -2.74
C LEU A 39 7.15 22.51 -1.75
N THR A 40 7.11 22.08 -0.49
CA THR A 40 6.36 22.79 0.56
C THR A 40 6.94 24.18 0.77
N GLU A 41 8.28 24.30 0.86
CA GLU A 41 8.95 25.60 0.98
C GLU A 41 8.69 26.51 -0.24
N LEU A 42 8.68 25.96 -1.45
CA LEU A 42 8.30 26.71 -2.66
C LEU A 42 6.91 27.35 -2.51
N LEU A 43 5.92 26.57 -2.05
CA LEU A 43 4.55 27.05 -1.91
C LEU A 43 4.39 28.05 -0.77
N SER A 44 5.11 27.85 0.33
CA SER A 44 5.07 28.77 1.49
C SER A 44 5.71 30.12 1.15
N ARG A 45 6.85 30.14 0.45
CA ARG A 45 7.56 31.38 0.09
C ARG A 45 7.00 32.05 -1.16
N TYR A 46 6.56 31.28 -2.15
CA TYR A 46 6.15 31.79 -3.46
C TYR A 46 4.78 31.24 -3.89
N PRO A 47 3.70 31.52 -3.14
CA PRO A 47 2.37 30.94 -3.39
C PRO A 47 1.75 31.33 -4.75
N LYS A 48 2.19 32.47 -5.32
CA LYS A 48 1.77 32.98 -6.63
C LYS A 48 2.71 32.61 -7.78
N SER A 49 3.69 31.71 -7.53
CA SER A 49 4.60 31.24 -8.57
C SER A 49 3.82 30.56 -9.72
N PRO A 50 4.26 30.71 -11.00
CA PRO A 50 3.67 29.94 -12.10
C PRO A 50 3.77 28.41 -11.88
N TYR A 51 4.72 27.95 -11.07
CA TYR A 51 4.91 26.54 -10.74
C TYR A 51 4.05 26.06 -9.56
N ALA A 52 3.32 26.94 -8.88
CA ALA A 52 2.61 26.59 -7.65
C ALA A 52 1.52 25.52 -7.87
N SER A 53 0.79 25.59 -8.97
CA SER A 53 -0.25 24.60 -9.29
C SER A 53 0.33 23.19 -9.47
N ASP A 54 1.43 23.06 -10.21
CA ASP A 54 2.09 21.78 -10.42
C ASP A 54 2.75 21.24 -9.14
N ALA A 55 3.41 22.11 -8.38
CA ALA A 55 4.01 21.73 -7.09
C ALA A 55 2.96 21.16 -6.11
N ARG A 56 1.74 21.72 -6.06
CA ARG A 56 0.63 21.16 -5.24
C ARG A 56 0.27 19.74 -5.67
N LYS A 57 0.14 19.48 -6.97
CA LYS A 57 -0.17 18.14 -7.50
C LYS A 57 0.91 17.13 -7.12
N ARG A 58 2.19 17.52 -7.23
CA ARG A 58 3.33 16.68 -6.84
C ARG A 58 3.37 16.41 -5.35
N LEU A 59 3.06 17.41 -4.52
CA LEU A 59 2.98 17.22 -3.07
C LEU A 59 1.91 16.20 -2.68
N VAL A 60 0.74 16.21 -3.34
CA VAL A 60 -0.30 15.20 -3.11
C VAL A 60 0.22 13.80 -3.46
N SER A 61 0.88 13.65 -4.61
CA SER A 61 1.48 12.38 -5.02
C SER A 61 2.55 11.90 -4.01
N LEU A 62 3.46 12.79 -3.60
CA LEU A 62 4.49 12.48 -2.61
C LEU A 62 3.90 12.10 -1.26
N ARG A 63 2.88 12.84 -0.78
CA ARG A 63 2.14 12.52 0.45
C ARG A 63 1.58 11.10 0.39
N ASN A 64 0.93 10.74 -0.72
CA ASN A 64 0.32 9.43 -0.89
C ASN A 64 1.38 8.31 -0.90
N ARG A 65 2.52 8.54 -1.56
CA ARG A 65 3.66 7.59 -1.59
C ARG A 65 4.27 7.40 -0.20
N LEU A 66 4.53 8.49 0.53
CA LEU A 66 5.07 8.44 1.88
C LEU A 66 4.12 7.70 2.84
N ALA A 67 2.82 7.98 2.77
CA ALA A 67 1.82 7.27 3.56
C ALA A 67 1.79 5.77 3.25
N ARG A 68 1.90 5.41 1.97
CA ARG A 68 1.93 4.02 1.53
C ARG A 68 3.16 3.28 2.05
N ALA A 69 4.31 3.94 2.05
CA ALA A 69 5.54 3.38 2.60
C ALA A 69 5.42 3.04 4.09
N GLU A 70 4.77 3.89 4.89
CA GLU A 70 4.52 3.61 6.31
C GLU A 70 3.63 2.37 6.51
N ILE A 71 2.61 2.15 5.66
CA ILE A 71 1.79 0.93 5.68
C ILE A 71 2.62 -0.31 5.32
N HIS A 72 3.52 -0.22 4.35
CA HIS A 72 4.43 -1.33 4.03
C HIS A 72 5.33 -1.67 5.22
N VAL A 73 5.86 -0.68 5.93
CA VAL A 73 6.66 -0.89 7.15
C VAL A 73 5.79 -1.48 8.27
N ALA A 74 4.53 -1.06 8.41
CA ALA A 74 3.60 -1.64 9.37
C ALA A 74 3.33 -3.13 9.09
N ASN A 75 3.06 -3.48 7.84
CA ASN A 75 2.90 -4.87 7.39
C ASN A 75 4.15 -5.69 7.70
N TYR A 76 5.35 -5.15 7.44
CA TYR A 76 6.60 -5.79 7.82
C TYR A 76 6.69 -6.01 9.34
N TYR A 77 6.30 -5.05 10.17
CA TYR A 77 6.31 -5.23 11.63
C TYR A 77 5.32 -6.30 12.10
N PHE A 78 4.17 -6.47 11.45
CA PHE A 78 3.31 -7.62 11.74
C PHE A 78 4.02 -8.95 11.43
N THR A 79 4.82 -9.05 10.35
CA THR A 79 5.62 -10.28 10.05
C THR A 79 6.61 -10.63 11.16
N ARG A 80 7.01 -9.64 11.96
CA ARG A 80 7.96 -9.78 13.06
C ARG A 80 7.29 -9.88 14.43
N GLY A 81 5.96 -9.82 14.51
CA GLY A 81 5.23 -9.74 15.77
C GLY A 81 5.41 -8.43 16.54
N ALA A 82 5.92 -7.37 15.89
CA ALA A 82 6.19 -6.07 16.50
C ALA A 82 4.94 -5.17 16.46
N TYR A 83 3.87 -5.57 17.15
CA TYR A 83 2.55 -4.92 17.03
C TYR A 83 2.54 -3.46 17.48
N LEU A 84 3.27 -3.09 18.54
CA LEU A 84 3.39 -1.69 18.96
C LEU A 84 4.02 -0.82 17.87
N ALA A 85 5.04 -1.34 17.18
CA ALA A 85 5.66 -0.63 16.07
C ALA A 85 4.71 -0.51 14.88
N ALA A 86 3.94 -1.55 14.56
CA ALA A 86 2.90 -1.50 13.54
C ALA A 86 1.81 -0.47 13.88
N ALA A 87 1.30 -0.45 15.12
CA ALA A 87 0.33 0.53 15.60
C ALA A 87 0.85 1.96 15.43
N ASN A 88 2.11 2.22 15.80
CA ASN A 88 2.74 3.53 15.65
C ASN A 88 2.83 3.97 14.19
N ARG A 89 3.10 3.05 13.26
CA ARG A 89 3.12 3.34 11.81
C ARG A 89 1.73 3.68 11.29
N GLY A 90 0.71 2.91 11.65
CA GLY A 90 -0.68 3.19 11.29
C GLY A 90 -1.15 4.54 11.84
N ARG A 91 -0.87 4.81 13.12
CA ARG A 91 -1.16 6.10 13.78
C ARG A 91 -0.49 7.26 13.07
N TYR A 92 0.80 7.12 12.73
CA TYR A 92 1.54 8.16 12.01
C TYR A 92 0.87 8.49 10.66
N VAL A 93 0.36 7.50 9.93
CA VAL A 93 -0.38 7.71 8.69
C VAL A 93 -1.66 8.52 8.91
N VAL A 94 -2.47 8.15 9.90
CA VAL A 94 -3.73 8.81 10.21
C VAL A 94 -3.51 10.27 10.65
N GLU A 95 -2.46 10.52 11.45
CA GLU A 95 -2.16 11.86 11.98
C GLU A 95 -1.50 12.78 10.95
N ASN A 96 -0.57 12.26 10.13
CA ASN A 96 0.31 13.10 9.29
C ASN A 96 -0.03 13.08 7.80
N PHE A 97 -0.78 12.07 7.34
CA PHE A 97 -1.10 11.89 5.92
C PHE A 97 -2.61 11.85 5.67
N GLN A 98 -3.35 12.71 6.37
CA GLN A 98 -4.78 12.91 6.15
C GLN A 98 -5.11 13.09 4.66
N GLN A 99 -6.24 12.54 4.21
CA GLN A 99 -6.70 12.50 2.81
C GLN A 99 -5.82 11.67 1.85
N SER A 100 -4.82 10.94 2.35
CA SER A 100 -4.13 9.92 1.56
C SER A 100 -5.04 8.69 1.39
N PRO A 101 -5.00 7.98 0.25
CA PRO A 101 -5.68 6.70 0.09
C PRO A 101 -5.15 5.61 1.04
N ALA A 102 -4.06 5.87 1.78
CA ALA A 102 -3.51 4.97 2.79
C ALA A 102 -4.07 5.15 4.20
N VAL A 103 -4.88 6.19 4.45
CA VAL A 103 -5.55 6.38 5.74
C VAL A 103 -6.39 5.16 6.18
N PRO A 104 -7.24 4.56 5.33
CA PRO A 104 -8.01 3.37 5.73
C PRO A 104 -7.11 2.19 6.13
N ASP A 105 -6.03 1.93 5.39
CA ASP A 105 -5.06 0.90 5.77
C ASP A 105 -4.35 1.21 7.10
N GLY A 106 -4.15 2.50 7.41
CA GLY A 106 -3.60 2.96 8.68
C GLY A 106 -4.53 2.68 9.85
N LEU A 107 -5.83 2.92 9.68
CA LEU A 107 -6.85 2.59 10.67
C LEU A 107 -6.98 1.07 10.87
N ALA A 108 -6.94 0.30 9.78
CA ALA A 108 -6.96 -1.16 9.85
C ALA A 108 -5.72 -1.73 10.55
N THR A 109 -4.55 -1.15 10.26
CA THR A 109 -3.28 -1.44 10.95
C THR A 109 -3.41 -1.18 12.45
N MET A 110 -3.95 -0.02 12.85
CA MET A 110 -4.17 0.33 14.25
C MET A 110 -5.14 -0.65 14.93
N ALA A 111 -6.31 -0.89 14.33
CA ALA A 111 -7.32 -1.80 14.86
C ALA A 111 -6.73 -3.18 15.17
N GLN A 112 -6.06 -3.78 14.18
CA GLN A 112 -5.43 -5.07 14.34
C GLN A 112 -4.27 -5.05 15.35
N ALA A 113 -3.37 -4.07 15.26
CA ALA A 113 -2.22 -4.03 16.15
C ALA A 113 -2.64 -3.85 17.62
N TYR A 114 -3.63 -3.00 17.90
CA TYR A 114 -4.18 -2.84 19.25
C TYR A 114 -4.89 -4.09 19.74
N TYR A 115 -5.62 -4.79 18.86
CA TYR A 115 -6.21 -6.09 19.20
C TYR A 115 -5.15 -7.11 19.62
N MET A 116 -4.04 -7.21 18.86
CA MET A 116 -2.92 -8.11 19.18
C MET A 116 -2.16 -7.72 20.47
N LEU A 117 -2.33 -6.48 20.94
CA LEU A 117 -1.77 -5.98 22.20
C LEU A 117 -2.76 -6.06 23.38
N ASP A 118 -3.95 -6.66 23.17
CA ASP A 118 -5.06 -6.70 24.13
C ASP A 118 -5.59 -5.31 24.56
N MET A 119 -5.40 -4.30 23.70
CA MET A 119 -5.88 -2.93 23.87
C MET A 119 -7.24 -2.74 23.21
N LYS A 120 -8.26 -3.43 23.73
CA LYS A 120 -9.59 -3.57 23.09
C LYS A 120 -10.27 -2.23 22.76
N GLU A 121 -10.26 -1.28 23.69
CA GLU A 121 -10.88 0.04 23.47
C GLU A 121 -10.25 0.78 22.28
N LEU A 122 -8.92 0.77 22.17
CA LEU A 122 -8.21 1.40 21.05
C LEU A 122 -8.44 0.66 19.73
N ALA A 123 -8.50 -0.67 19.79
CA ALA A 123 -8.81 -1.51 18.64
C ALA A 123 -10.21 -1.18 18.10
N ASP A 124 -11.21 -1.20 18.97
CA ASP A 124 -12.60 -0.95 18.63
C ASP A 124 -12.82 0.48 18.12
N ASN A 125 -12.22 1.49 18.76
CA ASN A 125 -12.29 2.87 18.27
C ASN A 125 -11.71 3.01 16.87
N SER A 126 -10.56 2.37 16.60
CA SER A 126 -9.92 2.41 15.27
C SER A 126 -10.78 1.69 14.22
N ALA A 127 -11.35 0.54 14.58
CA ALA A 127 -12.27 -0.22 13.72
C ALA A 127 -13.55 0.55 13.42
N GLN A 128 -14.17 1.21 14.41
CA GLN A 128 -15.37 2.01 14.23
C GLN A 128 -15.14 3.18 13.27
N VAL A 129 -14.01 3.88 13.41
CA VAL A 129 -13.65 4.98 12.49
C VAL A 129 -13.45 4.44 11.08
N LEU A 130 -12.82 3.27 10.93
CA LEU A 130 -12.66 2.62 9.63
C LEU A 130 -14.03 2.29 9.01
N VAL A 131 -14.90 1.61 9.74
CA VAL A 131 -16.24 1.20 9.28
C VAL A 131 -17.08 2.42 8.88
N ALA A 132 -17.07 3.47 9.70
CA ALA A 132 -17.87 4.66 9.46
C ALA A 132 -17.46 5.45 8.22
N ASN A 133 -16.17 5.45 7.87
CA ASN A 133 -15.63 6.30 6.80
C ASN A 133 -15.20 5.52 5.55
N TYR A 134 -14.96 4.22 5.67
CA TYR A 134 -14.38 3.37 4.64
C TYR A 134 -15.04 1.98 4.62
N PRO A 135 -16.37 1.90 4.33
CA PRO A 135 -17.13 0.65 4.39
C PRO A 135 -16.70 -0.40 3.35
N ASP A 136 -16.07 0.03 2.25
CA ASP A 136 -15.59 -0.85 1.19
C ASP A 136 -14.18 -1.42 1.46
N HIS A 137 -13.64 -1.22 2.67
CA HIS A 137 -12.28 -1.62 2.97
C HIS A 137 -12.12 -3.16 3.02
N PRO A 138 -11.09 -3.77 2.40
CA PRO A 138 -10.94 -5.22 2.31
C PRO A 138 -10.72 -5.97 3.64
N ALA A 139 -10.55 -5.25 4.74
CA ALA A 139 -10.45 -5.85 6.08
C ALA A 139 -11.81 -5.95 6.79
N LEU A 140 -12.89 -5.47 6.16
CA LEU A 140 -14.24 -5.58 6.69
C LEU A 140 -14.90 -6.87 6.19
N THR A 141 -15.76 -7.43 7.02
CA THR A 141 -16.67 -8.52 6.66
C THR A 141 -17.82 -7.97 5.83
N ASP A 142 -18.60 -8.87 5.21
CA ASP A 142 -19.82 -8.51 4.47
C ASP A 142 -20.87 -7.85 5.38
N GLU A 143 -20.78 -8.06 6.70
CA GLU A 143 -21.60 -7.39 7.73
C GLU A 143 -21.11 -5.97 8.08
N GLY A 144 -20.01 -5.51 7.47
CA GLY A 144 -19.39 -4.22 7.77
C GLY A 144 -18.66 -4.18 9.12
N LYS A 145 -18.24 -5.32 9.67
CA LYS A 145 -17.44 -5.38 10.90
C LYS A 145 -15.97 -5.60 10.56
N PHE A 146 -15.07 -5.10 11.40
CA PHE A 146 -13.64 -5.39 11.23
C PHE A 146 -13.36 -6.86 11.52
N ASP A 147 -12.65 -7.52 10.61
CA ASP A 147 -12.32 -8.93 10.74
C ASP A 147 -10.93 -9.12 11.34
N TYR A 148 -10.88 -9.30 12.65
CA TYR A 148 -9.64 -9.51 13.40
C TYR A 148 -8.97 -10.86 13.10
N GLU A 149 -9.72 -11.84 12.60
CA GLU A 149 -9.29 -13.24 12.49
C GLU A 149 -8.97 -13.67 11.04
N ARG A 150 -9.65 -13.09 10.03
CA ARG A 150 -9.57 -13.50 8.62
C ARG A 150 -8.17 -13.55 8.05
N ARG A 151 -7.26 -12.65 8.43
CA ARG A 151 -5.88 -12.67 7.89
C ARG A 151 -4.86 -13.35 8.78
N LEU A 152 -5.24 -13.73 10.00
CA LEU A 152 -4.47 -14.68 10.79
C LEU A 152 -4.70 -16.12 10.33
N LEU A 153 -5.81 -16.39 9.62
CA LEU A 153 -6.30 -17.73 9.32
C LEU A 153 -6.34 -18.11 7.82
N VAL A 154 -6.03 -17.23 6.87
CA VAL A 154 -5.98 -17.60 5.44
C VAL A 154 -4.73 -18.44 5.14
N GLN A 155 -4.94 -19.74 5.23
CA GLN A 155 -4.05 -20.82 4.85
C GLN A 155 -4.17 -21.06 3.34
N GLU A 156 -3.35 -20.39 2.53
CA GLU A 156 -3.05 -20.93 1.21
C GLU A 156 -2.12 -22.11 1.42
N ASP A 157 -2.63 -23.34 1.25
CA ASP A 157 -1.84 -24.55 1.40
C ASP A 157 -0.67 -24.55 0.41
N THR A 158 0.50 -24.16 0.90
CA THR A 158 1.73 -24.26 0.12
C THR A 158 2.03 -25.74 -0.11
N ILE A 159 2.71 -26.08 -1.21
CA ILE A 159 3.17 -27.47 -1.45
C ILE A 159 3.92 -28.03 -0.23
N LEU A 160 4.70 -27.18 0.45
CA LEU A 160 5.40 -27.54 1.68
C LEU A 160 4.47 -27.87 2.86
N ASP A 161 3.31 -27.21 2.95
CA ASP A 161 2.31 -27.46 3.99
C ASP A 161 1.63 -28.82 3.77
N LYS A 162 1.35 -29.15 2.50
CA LYS A 162 0.81 -30.47 2.11
C LYS A 162 1.81 -31.59 2.34
N LEU A 163 3.08 -31.38 2.04
CA LEU A 163 4.15 -32.37 2.24
C LEU A 163 4.49 -32.58 3.72
N SER A 164 4.39 -31.53 4.54
CA SER A 164 4.56 -31.65 5.98
C SER A 164 3.29 -32.06 6.73
N PHE A 165 2.21 -32.46 6.01
CA PHE A 165 0.91 -32.82 6.59
C PHE A 165 0.38 -31.78 7.61
N GLY A 166 0.60 -30.49 7.34
CA GLY A 166 0.17 -29.40 8.22
C GLY A 166 0.94 -29.28 9.53
N VAL A 167 2.08 -29.98 9.70
CA VAL A 167 2.94 -29.89 10.89
C VAL A 167 3.67 -28.54 10.96
N ILE A 168 3.90 -27.89 9.82
CA ILE A 168 4.54 -26.56 9.75
C ILE A 168 3.51 -25.52 9.31
N LYS A 169 2.71 -25.01 10.26
CA LYS A 169 1.81 -23.86 9.98
C LYS A 169 2.60 -22.56 10.09
N ARG A 170 2.78 -21.84 8.98
CA ARG A 170 3.36 -20.49 9.00
C ARG A 170 2.25 -19.46 9.15
N ILE A 171 2.23 -18.75 10.29
CA ILE A 171 1.35 -17.59 10.47
C ILE A 171 1.80 -16.52 9.47
N LYS A 172 0.98 -16.22 8.46
CA LYS A 172 1.17 -15.03 7.63
C LYS A 172 0.51 -13.86 8.37
N PRO A 173 1.24 -12.80 8.69
CA PRO A 173 0.65 -11.61 9.26
C PRO A 173 -0.36 -10.95 8.30
N PRO A 174 -1.26 -10.11 8.82
CA PRO A 174 -2.12 -9.30 7.99
C PRO A 174 -1.29 -8.33 7.13
N ALA A 175 -1.56 -8.35 5.82
CA ALA A 175 -1.13 -7.32 4.90
C ALA A 175 -2.32 -6.39 4.60
N PHE A 176 -2.22 -5.13 5.02
CA PHE A 176 -3.19 -4.10 4.69
C PHE A 176 -2.80 -3.42 3.38
N ASP A 177 -3.69 -3.54 2.39
CA ASP A 177 -3.55 -2.90 1.09
C ASP A 177 -4.95 -2.70 0.47
N SER A 178 -5.40 -1.46 0.45
CA SER A 178 -6.67 -1.06 -0.15
C SER A 178 -6.48 -0.14 -1.34
N ARG A 179 -5.33 -0.23 -2.04
CA ARG A 179 -5.04 0.59 -3.23
C ARG A 179 -6.05 0.39 -4.35
N SER A 180 -6.46 -0.84 -4.63
CA SER A 180 -7.52 -1.13 -5.63
C SER A 180 -8.83 -0.41 -5.29
N THR A 181 -9.16 -0.29 -4.00
CA THR A 181 -10.38 0.37 -3.54
C THR A 181 -10.24 1.88 -3.43
N TYR A 182 -9.17 2.45 -2.88
CA TYR A 182 -9.11 3.88 -2.52
C TYR A 182 -8.11 4.71 -3.32
N ASP A 183 -7.16 4.08 -4.02
CA ASP A 183 -6.23 4.79 -4.89
C ASP A 183 -6.74 4.80 -6.33
N ARG A 184 -7.19 5.98 -6.78
CA ARG A 184 -7.74 6.15 -8.13
C ARG A 184 -6.77 5.69 -9.23
N VAL A 185 -5.47 5.99 -9.09
CA VAL A 185 -4.49 5.65 -10.13
C VAL A 185 -4.33 4.14 -10.26
N THR A 186 -4.26 3.44 -9.12
CA THR A 186 -4.14 1.98 -9.10
C THR A 186 -5.42 1.34 -9.64
N ARG A 187 -6.60 1.81 -9.21
CA ARG A 187 -7.89 1.31 -9.68
C ARG A 187 -8.07 1.44 -11.20
N GLU A 188 -7.72 2.61 -11.76
CA GLU A 188 -7.81 2.85 -13.21
C GLU A 188 -6.85 1.94 -14.00
N ALA A 189 -5.66 1.67 -13.48
CA ALA A 189 -4.69 0.76 -14.10
C ALA A 189 -5.18 -0.70 -14.09
N GLU A 190 -5.81 -1.16 -13.00
CA GLU A 190 -6.38 -2.50 -12.91
C GLU A 190 -7.54 -2.71 -13.88
N ILE A 191 -8.47 -1.74 -13.97
CA ILE A 191 -9.59 -1.78 -14.93
C ILE A 191 -9.08 -1.83 -16.38
N GLY A 192 -8.02 -1.08 -16.69
CA GLY A 192 -7.37 -1.13 -18.00
C GLY A 192 -6.85 -2.53 -18.35
N ASN A 193 -6.15 -3.17 -17.42
CA ASN A 193 -5.61 -4.53 -17.58
C ASN A 193 -6.73 -5.59 -17.68
N GLU A 194 -7.82 -5.44 -16.93
CA GLU A 194 -8.99 -6.34 -17.02
C GLU A 194 -9.67 -6.25 -18.40
N ASN A 195 -9.81 -5.05 -18.96
CA ASN A 195 -10.37 -4.86 -20.29
C ASN A 195 -9.46 -5.42 -21.41
N GLU A 196 -8.14 -5.34 -21.26
CA GLU A 196 -7.17 -5.96 -22.18
C GLU A 196 -7.17 -7.49 -22.09
N SER A 197 -7.31 -8.05 -20.90
CA SER A 197 -7.38 -9.50 -20.70
C SER A 197 -8.70 -10.12 -21.16
N GLN A 198 -9.79 -9.35 -21.22
CA GLN A 198 -11.06 -9.77 -21.83
C GLN A 198 -11.07 -9.64 -23.37
N THR A 199 -10.29 -8.72 -23.95
CA THR A 199 -10.17 -8.55 -25.41
C THR A 199 -9.09 -9.44 -26.04
N GLY A 200 -8.10 -9.89 -25.26
CA GLY A 200 -7.15 -10.94 -25.63
C GLY A 200 -7.77 -12.33 -25.57
N GLY A 201 -8.59 -12.68 -26.56
CA GLY A 201 -9.18 -14.02 -26.69
C GLY A 201 -8.15 -15.12 -26.41
N LYS A 202 -8.47 -16.03 -25.49
CA LYS A 202 -7.63 -17.13 -24.99
C LYS A 202 -6.88 -17.81 -26.14
N ARG A 203 -5.64 -17.37 -26.41
CA ARG A 203 -4.74 -18.09 -27.31
C ARG A 203 -4.38 -19.40 -26.64
N SER A 204 -4.93 -20.48 -27.18
CA SER A 204 -4.68 -21.85 -26.73
C SER A 204 -3.18 -22.06 -26.50
N ILE A 205 -2.81 -22.76 -25.43
CA ILE A 205 -1.41 -23.11 -25.15
C ILE A 205 -0.79 -23.85 -26.37
N TRP A 206 -1.63 -24.59 -27.10
CA TRP A 206 -1.26 -25.22 -28.36
C TRP A 206 -0.85 -24.24 -29.46
N SER A 207 -1.46 -23.05 -29.55
CA SER A 207 -1.09 -22.03 -30.55
C SER A 207 0.25 -21.35 -30.22
N LYS A 208 0.65 -21.33 -28.95
CA LYS A 208 1.98 -20.87 -28.53
C LYS A 208 3.06 -21.89 -28.86
N LEU A 209 2.74 -23.19 -28.79
CA LEU A 209 3.66 -24.28 -29.08
C LEU A 209 3.83 -24.52 -30.59
N THR A 210 2.81 -24.25 -31.40
CA THR A 210 2.87 -24.43 -32.86
C THR A 210 3.34 -23.19 -33.61
N PHE A 211 3.75 -22.12 -32.93
CA PHE A 211 4.16 -20.84 -33.53
C PHE A 211 3.20 -20.33 -34.62
N GLY A 212 1.90 -20.65 -34.50
CA GLY A 212 0.89 -20.24 -35.49
C GLY A 212 1.06 -20.82 -36.90
N LEU A 213 1.80 -21.93 -37.08
CA LEU A 213 1.97 -22.58 -38.38
C LEU A 213 0.79 -23.47 -38.82
N LEU A 214 -0.17 -23.69 -37.94
CA LEU A 214 -1.41 -24.42 -38.19
C LEU A 214 -2.56 -23.63 -37.55
N GLY A 215 -3.12 -22.69 -38.32
CA GLY A 215 -4.24 -21.84 -37.94
C GLY A 215 -4.66 -20.96 -39.11
#